data_AF-A0A1E1EY29-F1
#
_entry.id   AF-A0A1E1EY29-F1
#
_cell.length_a   1.000
_cell.length_b   1.000
_cell.length_c   1.000
_cell.angle_alpha   90.00
_cell.angle_beta   90.00
_cell.angle_gamma   90.00
#
_symmetry.space_group_name_H-M   'P 1'
#
loop_
_entity.id
_entity.type
_entity.pdbx_description
1 polymer ?
#
loop_
_entity_poly.entity_id
_entity_poly.type
_entity_poly.pdbx_seq_one_letter_code
_entity_poly.pdbx_strand_id
1 'polypeptide(L)'
;MNRIRRVENFDRYEILAHPLPSREDRVFHPGDTETSRASITYASHDVRIARPTGIGSKGRVAILMHHGGGRHVLEFNETALPIATALLALPERQQYALAYAIFEQADECAGGARAAEAERWADAFLDGRIRKRRSGGRRYAQIETPDEKACRRS
;
A
#
# COMPACT_ATOMS: atom_id res chain seq x y z
N MET A 1 0.42 10.74 -0.64
CA MET A 1 1.27 9.57 -0.40
C MET A 1 0.36 8.38 -0.16
N ASN A 2 0.35 7.41 -1.07
CA ASN A 2 -0.44 6.19 -0.94
C ASN A 2 0.22 5.34 0.15
N ARG A 3 -0.46 5.16 1.29
CA ARG A 3 0.11 4.45 2.44
C ARG A 3 -0.74 3.24 2.74
N ILE A 4 -0.14 2.06 2.62
CA ILE A 4 -0.72 0.83 3.15
C ILE A 4 -0.58 0.86 4.67
N ARG A 5 -1.71 0.63 5.35
CA ARG A 5 -1.77 0.58 6.82
C ARG A 5 -2.53 -0.66 7.28
N ARG A 6 -1.99 -1.32 8.31
CA ARG A 6 -2.74 -2.35 9.04
C ARG A 6 -3.84 -1.68 9.87
N VAL A 7 -5.01 -2.32 9.91
CA VAL A 7 -6.18 -1.89 10.68
C VAL A 7 -6.76 -3.08 11.44
N GLU A 8 -7.49 -2.79 12.51
CA GLU A 8 -8.18 -3.82 13.29
C GLU A 8 -9.45 -4.29 12.57
N ASN A 9 -10.22 -3.35 12.02
CA ASN A 9 -11.45 -3.59 11.29
C ASN A 9 -11.65 -2.57 10.15
N PHE A 10 -12.75 -2.73 9.40
CA PHE A 10 -13.11 -1.87 8.27
C PHE A 10 -14.30 -0.94 8.57
N ASP A 11 -14.66 -0.74 9.84
CA ASP A 11 -15.89 -0.05 10.25
C ASP A 11 -15.89 1.44 9.85
N ARG A 12 -14.70 2.01 9.61
CA ARG A 12 -14.51 3.38 9.13
C ARG A 12 -14.56 3.50 7.61
N TYR A 13 -15.19 2.55 6.93
CA TYR A 13 -15.29 2.52 5.48
C TYR A 13 -16.68 2.11 5.03
N GLU A 14 -17.23 2.88 4.10
CA GLU A 14 -18.44 2.54 3.35
C GLU A 14 -18.03 1.68 2.15
N ILE A 15 -18.47 0.43 2.11
CA ILE A 15 -18.15 -0.48 1.02
C ILE A 15 -18.91 -0.07 -0.23
N LEU A 16 -18.17 0.22 -1.31
CA LEU A 16 -18.72 0.53 -2.62
C LEU A 16 -18.86 -0.72 -3.49
N ALA A 17 -17.90 -1.64 -3.39
CA ALA A 17 -17.93 -2.92 -4.10
C ALA A 17 -17.16 -4.01 -3.34
N HIS A 18 -17.64 -5.24 -3.45
CA HIS A 18 -17.03 -6.43 -2.89
C HIS A 18 -16.95 -7.52 -3.97
N PRO A 19 -16.01 -7.38 -4.93
CA PRO A 19 -15.92 -8.32 -6.04
C PRO A 19 -15.46 -9.70 -5.55
N LEU A 20 -16.06 -10.75 -6.11
CA LEU A 20 -15.75 -12.15 -5.78
C LEU A 20 -15.77 -12.43 -4.26
N PRO A 21 -16.91 -12.21 -3.57
CA PRO A 21 -16.99 -12.36 -2.13
C PRO A 21 -16.79 -13.82 -1.68
N SER A 22 -17.14 -14.78 -2.54
CA SER A 22 -16.86 -16.20 -2.29
C SER A 22 -15.40 -16.51 -2.57
N ARG A 23 -14.78 -17.25 -1.65
CA ARG A 23 -13.39 -17.70 -1.75
C ARG A 23 -13.11 -18.48 -3.04
N GLU A 24 -14.05 -19.34 -3.43
CA GLU A 24 -13.90 -20.23 -4.59
C GLU A 24 -13.92 -19.49 -5.94
N ASP A 25 -14.53 -18.30 -5.98
CA ASP A 25 -14.61 -17.49 -7.20
C ASP A 25 -13.26 -16.83 -7.54
N ARG A 26 -12.29 -16.85 -6.61
CA ARG A 26 -10.96 -16.23 -6.73
C ARG A 26 -9.92 -17.18 -7.32
N VAL A 27 -10.35 -18.11 -8.16
CA VAL A 27 -9.49 -19.04 -8.89
C VAL A 27 -9.46 -18.63 -10.36
N PHE A 28 -8.25 -18.42 -10.86
CA PHE A 28 -7.97 -17.93 -12.20
C PHE A 28 -7.37 -19.02 -13.07
N HIS A 29 -8.24 -19.62 -13.89
CA HIS A 29 -7.84 -20.59 -14.90
C HIS A 29 -7.24 -19.87 -16.12
N PRO A 30 -6.04 -20.25 -16.56
CA PRO A 30 -5.55 -19.89 -17.89
C PRO A 30 -6.45 -20.56 -18.95
N GLY A 31 -6.77 -19.86 -20.04
CA GLY A 31 -7.70 -20.34 -21.07
C GLY A 31 -7.24 -21.63 -21.79
N ASP A 32 -8.17 -22.24 -22.55
CA ASP A 32 -8.08 -23.58 -23.18
C ASP A 32 -6.93 -23.83 -24.20
N THR A 33 -5.99 -22.90 -24.37
CA THR A 33 -4.84 -23.12 -25.25
C THR A 33 -3.73 -23.87 -24.52
N GLU A 34 -3.77 -25.19 -24.69
CA GLU A 34 -2.72 -26.22 -24.61
C GLU A 34 -1.61 -26.10 -23.54
N THR A 35 -1.58 -27.16 -22.72
CA THR A 35 -0.47 -27.69 -21.92
C THR A 35 -0.01 -26.89 -20.68
N SER A 36 -0.65 -27.24 -19.56
CA SER A 36 -0.07 -27.20 -18.20
C SER A 36 0.29 -25.82 -17.63
N ARG A 37 -0.69 -24.92 -17.52
CA ARG A 37 -0.57 -23.79 -16.60
C ARG A 37 -1.47 -24.02 -15.38
N ALA A 38 -0.84 -24.19 -14.22
CA ALA A 38 -1.55 -24.29 -12.96
C ALA A 38 -2.46 -23.07 -12.77
N SER A 39 -3.69 -23.30 -12.32
CA SER A 39 -4.61 -22.22 -11.95
C SER A 39 -3.97 -21.34 -10.89
N ILE A 40 -4.07 -20.02 -11.05
CA ILE A 40 -3.60 -19.08 -10.04
C ILE A 40 -4.75 -18.86 -9.06
N THR A 41 -4.50 -19.08 -7.76
CA THR A 41 -5.52 -18.90 -6.73
C THR A 41 -5.19 -17.73 -5.83
N TYR A 42 -6.19 -16.86 -5.63
CA TYR A 42 -6.16 -15.76 -4.68
C TYR A 42 -7.20 -15.96 -3.57
N ALA A 43 -7.61 -17.20 -3.35
CA ALA A 43 -8.61 -17.60 -2.35
C ALA A 43 -8.34 -17.06 -0.93
N SER A 44 -7.07 -16.83 -0.58
CA SER A 44 -6.67 -16.26 0.71
C SER A 44 -6.81 -14.74 0.82
N HIS A 45 -7.13 -14.03 -0.25
CA HIS A 45 -7.15 -12.57 -0.31
C HIS A 45 -8.56 -12.05 -0.62
N ASP A 46 -9.17 -11.40 0.36
CA ASP A 46 -10.47 -10.72 0.24
C ASP A 46 -10.23 -9.24 -0.05
N VAL A 47 -10.81 -8.76 -1.15
CA VAL A 47 -10.62 -7.40 -1.64
C VAL A 47 -11.96 -6.68 -1.66
N ARG A 48 -11.97 -5.43 -1.17
CA ARG A 48 -13.13 -4.54 -1.23
C ARG A 48 -12.70 -3.15 -1.68
N ILE A 49 -13.60 -2.46 -2.38
CA ILE A 49 -13.43 -1.06 -2.74
C ILE A 49 -14.38 -0.25 -1.88
N ALA A 50 -13.88 0.81 -1.26
CA ALA A 50 -14.63 1.54 -0.24
C ALA A 50 -14.31 3.03 -0.22
N ARG A 51 -15.14 3.82 0.46
CA ARG A 51 -14.83 5.22 0.84
C ARG A 51 -14.58 5.31 2.34
N PRO A 52 -13.55 6.03 2.79
CA PRO A 52 -13.39 6.29 4.22
C PRO A 52 -14.55 7.13 4.76
N THR A 53 -15.09 6.76 5.91
CA THR A 53 -16.15 7.48 6.62
C THR A 53 -15.51 8.30 7.74
N GLY A 54 -15.42 9.63 7.57
CA GLY A 54 -14.80 10.50 8.56
C GLY A 54 -14.58 11.94 8.09
N ILE A 55 -14.25 12.84 9.02
CA ILE A 55 -13.96 14.23 8.69
C ILE A 55 -12.71 14.27 7.78
N GLY A 56 -12.81 14.98 6.65
CA GLY A 56 -11.73 15.09 5.66
C GLY A 56 -11.56 13.89 4.72
N SER A 57 -12.54 12.96 4.69
CA SER A 57 -12.52 11.81 3.79
C SER A 57 -13.09 12.07 2.39
N LYS A 58 -13.67 13.25 2.14
CA LYS A 58 -14.20 13.63 0.83
C LYS A 58 -13.11 13.50 -0.25
N GLY A 59 -13.46 12.92 -1.38
CA GLY A 59 -12.54 12.70 -2.50
C GLY A 59 -11.49 11.64 -2.23
N ARG A 60 -11.73 10.70 -1.31
CA ARG A 60 -10.84 9.55 -1.09
C ARG A 60 -11.56 8.24 -1.38
N VAL A 61 -10.81 7.32 -1.97
CA VAL A 61 -11.20 5.91 -2.14
C VAL A 61 -10.16 5.03 -1.46
N ALA A 62 -10.58 3.85 -1.05
CA ALA A 62 -9.74 2.85 -0.43
C ALA A 62 -9.91 1.49 -1.08
N ILE A 63 -8.80 0.76 -1.24
CA ILE A 63 -8.81 -0.68 -1.43
C ILE A 63 -8.54 -1.32 -0.08
N LEU A 64 -9.46 -2.15 0.38
CA LEU A 64 -9.39 -2.90 1.62
C LEU A 64 -8.97 -4.34 1.29
N MET A 65 -7.93 -4.82 1.96
CA MET A 65 -7.39 -6.17 1.77
C MET A 65 -7.46 -6.93 3.10
N HIS A 66 -8.03 -8.14 3.07
CA HIS A 66 -7.99 -9.06 4.20
C HIS A 66 -7.41 -10.41 3.76
N HIS A 67 -6.36 -10.84 4.46
CA HIS A 67 -5.67 -12.10 4.21
C HIS A 67 -5.07 -12.63 5.52
N GLY A 68 -4.28 -13.71 5.45
CA GLY A 68 -3.65 -14.32 6.64
C GLY A 68 -2.79 -13.37 7.48
N GLY A 69 -2.29 -12.27 6.90
CA GLY A 69 -1.54 -11.22 7.61
C GLY A 69 -2.41 -10.22 8.40
N GLY A 70 -3.72 -10.31 8.25
CA GLY A 70 -4.71 -9.42 8.87
C GLY A 70 -5.38 -8.50 7.85
N ARG A 71 -5.84 -7.34 8.32
CA ARG A 71 -6.60 -6.37 7.54
C ARG A 71 -5.73 -5.16 7.23
N HIS A 72 -5.66 -4.80 5.96
CA HIS A 72 -4.84 -3.71 5.47
C HIS A 72 -5.68 -2.81 4.57
N VAL A 73 -5.30 -1.53 4.53
CA VAL A 73 -5.99 -0.53 3.71
C VAL A 73 -4.98 0.30 2.95
N LEU A 74 -5.28 0.51 1.67
CA LEU A 74 -4.60 1.42 0.78
C LEU A 74 -5.57 2.54 0.39
N GLU A 75 -5.31 3.76 0.88
CA GLU A 75 -6.12 4.95 0.56
C GLU A 75 -5.49 5.76 -0.57
N PHE A 76 -6.36 6.29 -1.45
CA PHE A 76 -6.01 7.15 -2.57
C PHE A 76 -6.80 8.44 -2.52
N ASN A 77 -6.26 9.49 -3.12
CA ASN A 77 -7.00 10.72 -3.39
C ASN A 77 -7.58 10.66 -4.81
N GLU A 78 -8.91 10.69 -4.93
CA GLU A 78 -9.63 10.67 -6.21
C GLU A 78 -9.37 11.92 -7.05
N THR A 79 -8.94 13.04 -6.45
CA THR A 79 -8.67 14.26 -7.24
C THR A 79 -7.47 14.12 -8.16
N ALA A 80 -6.60 13.13 -7.93
CA ALA A 80 -5.43 12.88 -8.77
C ALA A 80 -5.76 11.98 -9.96
N LEU A 81 -6.59 10.94 -9.76
CA LEU A 81 -7.01 9.97 -10.77
C LEU A 81 -8.38 9.39 -10.39
N PRO A 82 -9.30 9.19 -11.34
CA PRO A 82 -10.64 8.64 -11.09
C PRO A 82 -10.60 7.10 -10.91
N ILE A 83 -9.75 6.62 -10.00
CA ILE A 83 -9.50 5.19 -9.75
C ILE A 83 -10.78 4.47 -9.37
N ALA A 84 -11.62 5.08 -8.53
CA ALA A 84 -12.88 4.48 -8.10
C ALA A 84 -13.82 4.26 -9.29
N THR A 85 -14.04 5.29 -10.12
CA THR A 85 -14.91 5.19 -11.29
C THR A 85 -14.41 4.12 -12.26
N ALA A 86 -13.10 4.08 -12.52
CA ALA A 86 -12.51 3.08 -13.41
C ALA A 86 -12.70 1.65 -12.85
N LEU A 87 -12.42 1.43 -11.55
CA LEU A 87 -12.62 0.12 -10.92
C LEU A 87 -14.08 -0.31 -10.89
N LEU A 88 -14.99 0.61 -10.57
CA LEU A 88 -16.42 0.32 -10.44
C LEU A 88 -17.12 0.06 -11.78
N ALA A 89 -16.53 0.49 -12.90
CA ALA A 89 -17.04 0.21 -14.24
C ALA A 89 -16.63 -1.17 -14.78
N LEU A 90 -15.68 -1.85 -14.14
CA LEU A 90 -15.21 -3.17 -14.58
C LEU A 90 -16.16 -4.29 -14.13
N PRO A 91 -16.28 -5.38 -14.89
CA PRO A 91 -16.93 -6.59 -14.40
C PRO A 91 -16.17 -7.13 -13.17
N GLU A 92 -16.88 -7.84 -12.28
CA GLU A 92 -16.38 -8.18 -10.93
C GLU A 92 -15.00 -8.87 -10.94
N ARG A 93 -14.76 -9.76 -11.91
CA ARG A 93 -13.50 -10.50 -11.99
C ARG A 93 -12.31 -9.61 -12.34
N GLN A 94 -12.49 -8.69 -13.29
CA GLN A 94 -11.50 -7.69 -13.66
C GLN A 94 -11.35 -6.65 -12.56
N GLN A 95 -12.45 -6.27 -11.90
CA GLN A 95 -12.43 -5.38 -10.74
C GLN A 95 -11.59 -5.96 -9.61
N TYR A 96 -11.79 -7.23 -9.24
CA TYR A 96 -10.98 -7.94 -8.26
C TYR A 96 -9.51 -7.96 -8.68
N ALA A 97 -9.22 -8.45 -9.90
CA ALA A 97 -7.84 -8.63 -10.37
C ALA A 97 -7.07 -7.31 -10.37
N LEU A 98 -7.69 -6.22 -10.85
CA LEU A 98 -7.05 -4.91 -10.89
C LEU A 98 -6.87 -4.32 -9.48
N ALA A 99 -7.89 -4.41 -8.62
CA ALA A 99 -7.78 -3.91 -7.24
C ALA A 99 -6.72 -4.67 -6.44
N TYR A 100 -6.66 -6.00 -6.59
CA TYR A 100 -5.63 -6.86 -6.02
C TYR A 100 -4.23 -6.44 -6.51
N ALA A 101 -4.05 -6.31 -7.83
CA ALA A 101 -2.76 -5.93 -8.42
C ALA A 101 -2.29 -4.55 -7.96
N ILE A 102 -3.18 -3.55 -7.92
CA ILE A 102 -2.86 -2.21 -7.40
C ILE A 102 -2.38 -2.30 -5.95
N PHE A 103 -3.05 -3.12 -5.13
CA PHE A 103 -2.70 -3.29 -3.72
C PHE A 103 -1.33 -3.92 -3.55
N GLU A 104 -1.07 -5.07 -4.18
CA GLU A 104 0.21 -5.78 -4.08
C GLU A 104 1.39 -4.93 -4.59
N GLN A 105 1.21 -4.25 -5.74
CA GLN A 105 2.25 -3.39 -6.30
C GLN A 105 2.55 -2.18 -5.40
N ALA A 106 1.53 -1.63 -4.74
CA ALA A 106 1.74 -0.57 -3.76
C ALA A 106 2.48 -1.09 -2.51
N ASP A 107 2.25 -2.33 -2.07
CA ASP A 107 2.97 -2.92 -0.93
C ASP A 107 4.43 -3.20 -1.27
N GLU A 108 4.69 -3.78 -2.44
CA GLU A 108 6.04 -4.02 -2.95
C GLU A 108 6.83 -2.71 -3.07
N CYS A 109 6.24 -1.67 -3.67
CA CYS A 109 6.85 -0.34 -3.76
C CYS A 109 7.13 0.26 -2.38
N ALA A 110 6.20 0.10 -1.43
CA ALA A 110 6.39 0.58 -0.06
C ALA A 110 7.49 -0.21 0.67
N GLY A 111 7.60 -1.51 0.42
CA GLY A 111 8.70 -2.37 0.89
C GLY A 111 10.05 -1.90 0.36
N GLY A 112 10.16 -1.72 -0.95
CA GLY A 112 11.38 -1.21 -1.61
C GLY A 112 11.79 0.17 -1.11
N ALA A 113 10.83 1.10 -0.95
CA ALA A 113 11.11 2.43 -0.40
C ALA A 113 11.63 2.38 1.05
N ARG A 114 11.08 1.48 1.89
CA ARG A 114 11.57 1.29 3.26
C ARG A 114 12.98 0.70 3.27
N ALA A 115 13.27 -0.27 2.40
CA ALA A 115 14.58 -0.87 2.29
C ALA A 115 15.64 0.14 1.83
N ALA A 116 15.34 0.91 0.77
CA ALA A 116 16.23 1.96 0.27
C ALA A 116 16.49 3.06 1.32
N GLU A 117 15.46 3.44 2.08
CA GLU A 117 15.65 4.39 3.18
C GLU A 117 16.50 3.77 4.31
N ALA A 118 16.27 2.51 4.68
CA ALA A 118 17.08 1.84 5.70
C ALA A 118 18.57 1.74 5.30
N GLU A 119 18.86 1.43 4.04
CA GLU A 119 20.22 1.42 3.47
C GLU A 119 20.85 2.81 3.56
N ARG A 120 20.12 3.85 3.11
CA ARG A 120 20.56 5.25 3.22
C ARG A 120 20.93 5.65 4.66
N TRP A 121 20.14 5.21 5.65
CA TRP A 121 20.43 5.45 7.06
C TRP A 121 21.63 4.66 7.57
N ALA A 122 21.82 3.41 7.11
CA ALA A 122 22.98 2.59 7.45
C ALA A 122 24.28 3.22 6.92
N ASP A 123 24.30 3.64 5.66
CA ASP A 123 25.46 4.32 5.06
C ASP A 123 25.77 5.63 5.78
N ALA A 124 24.75 6.43 6.07
CA ALA A 124 24.91 7.67 6.84
C ALA A 124 25.45 7.43 8.26
N PHE A 125 25.11 6.30 8.88
CA PHE A 125 25.67 5.91 10.18
C PHE A 125 27.16 5.59 10.07
N LEU A 126 27.54 4.74 9.10
CA LEU A 126 28.94 4.39 8.84
C LEU A 126 29.79 5.64 8.52
N ASP A 127 29.23 6.58 7.77
CA ASP A 127 29.86 7.85 7.46
C ASP A 127 29.86 8.85 8.64
N GLY A 128 29.21 8.57 9.77
CA GLY A 128 29.07 9.52 10.88
C GLY A 128 28.29 10.80 10.51
N ARG A 129 27.38 10.70 9.53
CA ARG A 129 26.47 11.75 9.04
C ARG A 129 25.14 11.81 9.79
N ILE A 130 24.92 10.96 10.78
CA ILE A 130 23.71 11.04 11.62
C ILE A 130 23.87 12.14 12.67
N ARG A 131 23.07 13.19 12.56
CA ARG A 131 22.97 14.24 13.58
C ARG A 131 21.76 14.03 14.46
N LYS A 132 22.01 13.98 15.76
CA LYS A 132 20.98 13.92 16.80
C LYS A 132 20.80 15.31 17.41
N ARG A 133 19.58 15.83 17.42
CA ARG A 133 19.23 17.08 18.10
C ARG A 133 18.19 16.80 19.18
N ARG A 134 18.23 17.60 20.25
CA ARG A 134 17.17 17.65 21.26
C ARG A 134 16.50 19.01 21.19
N SER A 135 15.18 19.04 21.11
CA SER A 135 14.40 20.27 21.19
C SER A 135 13.05 19.97 21.84
N GLY A 136 12.64 20.79 22.82
CA GLY A 136 11.36 20.65 23.52
C GLY A 136 11.14 19.26 24.16
N GLY A 137 12.20 18.65 24.71
CA GLY A 137 12.13 17.30 25.31
C GLY A 137 12.08 16.13 24.31
N ARG A 138 12.03 16.39 23.01
CA ARG A 138 12.04 15.36 21.96
C ARG A 138 13.43 15.19 21.34
N ARG A 139 13.74 13.96 20.92
CA ARG A 139 14.97 13.64 20.17
C ARG A 139 14.63 13.52 18.70
N TYR A 140 15.41 14.19 17.86
CA TYR A 140 15.31 14.13 16.41
C TYR A 140 16.64 13.61 15.86
N ALA A 141 16.56 12.77 14.83
CA ALA A 141 17.71 12.36 14.05
C ALA A 141 17.50 12.80 12.61
N GLN A 142 18.57 13.28 11.97
CA GLN A 142 18.59 13.59 10.55
C GLN A 142 19.90 13.08 9.94
N ILE A 143 19.85 12.72 8.67
CA ILE A 143 21.03 12.46 7.85
C ILE A 143 21.53 13.81 7.35
N GLU A 144 22.77 14.16 7.70
CA GLU A 144 23.47 15.32 7.14
C GLU A 144 23.99 14.99 5.72
N THR A 145 24.02 16.02 4.89
CA THR A 145 24.78 16.02 3.64
C THR A 145 26.28 15.94 3.93
N PRO A 146 27.12 15.51 2.97
CA PRO A 146 28.57 15.52 3.13
C PRO A 146 29.14 16.90 3.50
N ASP A 147 28.61 17.97 2.90
CA ASP A 147 29.05 19.35 3.15
C ASP A 147 28.69 19.83 4.57
N GLU A 148 27.46 19.54 5.04
CA GLU A 148 27.06 19.85 6.41
C GLU A 148 27.95 19.14 7.45
N LYS A 149 28.37 17.89 7.17
CA LYS A 149 29.33 17.17 8.01
C LYS A 149 30.72 17.83 7.97
N ALA A 150 31.16 18.31 6.81
CA ALA A 150 32.46 18.97 6.65
C ALA A 150 32.50 20.28 7.45
N CYS A 151 31.48 21.14 7.32
CA CYS A 151 31.33 22.38 8.07
C CYS A 151 31.18 22.18 9.59
N ARG A 152 30.81 20.99 10.06
CA ARG A 152 30.77 20.65 11.49
C ARG A 152 32.16 20.42 12.08
N ARG A 153 33.12 19.98 11.26
CA ARG A 153 34.49 19.62 11.69
C ARG A 153 35.46 20.80 11.67
N SER A 154 35.08 21.91 11.03
CA SER A 154 35.75 23.22 11.10
C SER A 154 35.28 24.02 12.30
#